data_AF-A0A496B5R5-F1
#
_entry.id   AF-A0A496B5R5-F1
#
_cell.length_a   1.000
_cell.length_b   1.000
_cell.length_c   1.000
_cell.angle_alpha   90.00
_cell.angle_beta   90.00
_cell.angle_gamma   90.00
#
_symmetry.space_group_name_H-M   'P 1'
#
loop_
_entity.id
_entity.type
_entity.pdbx_description
1 polymer ?
#
loop_
_entity_poly.entity_id
_entity_poly.type
_entity_poly.pdbx_seq_one_letter_code
_entity_poly.pdbx_strand_id
1 'polypeptide(L)'
;MVNLEAIWSRVLKDTSVEYYSIHGPEHWARVERNGLYVAEKTGANKMIVQLFAVFHDCMRWNDSIDPGHGRRGAEYASQIRKQLIDISPSDFDKFYYACEWHTDKRTTDDITIAACWDADRLDIGRVGYILDDYFMNSKPAQEIAKFDDLSPLDCLKVRNWKKLNRTSS
;
A
#
# COMPACT_ATOMS: atom_id res chain seq x y z
N MET A 1 -5.38 -17.61 -8.92
CA MET A 1 -5.65 -16.15 -9.10
C MET A 1 -5.96 -15.58 -7.73
N VAL A 2 -5.25 -14.55 -7.30
CA VAL A 2 -5.40 -13.95 -5.97
C VAL A 2 -6.79 -13.30 -5.83
N ASN A 3 -7.51 -13.65 -4.77
CA ASN A 3 -8.79 -13.02 -4.43
C ASN A 3 -8.54 -11.85 -3.46
N LEU A 4 -8.42 -10.63 -4.01
CA LEU A 4 -8.15 -9.44 -3.21
C LEU A 4 -9.28 -9.11 -2.23
N GLU A 5 -10.55 -9.37 -2.56
CA GLU A 5 -11.65 -9.10 -1.63
C GLU A 5 -11.56 -9.99 -0.40
N ALA A 6 -11.23 -11.28 -0.58
CA ALA A 6 -10.99 -12.20 0.53
C ALA A 6 -9.79 -11.78 1.39
N ILE A 7 -8.72 -11.26 0.78
CA ILE A 7 -7.56 -10.70 1.50
C ILE A 7 -7.97 -9.49 2.33
N TRP A 8 -8.65 -8.52 1.73
CA TRP A 8 -9.13 -7.32 2.43
C TRP A 8 -10.03 -7.69 3.60
N SER A 9 -11.03 -8.56 3.40
CA SER A 9 -11.91 -9.03 4.49
C SER A 9 -11.13 -9.75 5.58
N ARG A 10 -10.11 -10.55 5.23
CA ARG A 10 -9.27 -11.24 6.21
C ARG A 10 -8.44 -10.26 7.04
N VAL A 11 -7.78 -9.29 6.38
CA VAL A 11 -6.93 -8.30 7.05
C VAL A 11 -7.76 -7.37 7.92
N LEU A 12 -8.92 -6.91 7.45
CA LEU A 12 -9.85 -6.09 8.23
C LEU A 12 -10.31 -6.79 9.52
N LYS A 13 -10.43 -8.11 9.50
CA LYS A 13 -10.83 -8.91 10.66
C LYS A 13 -9.68 -9.13 11.66
N ASP A 14 -8.47 -9.32 11.16
CA ASP A 14 -7.32 -9.73 11.98
C ASP A 14 -6.49 -8.52 12.48
N THR A 15 -6.60 -7.36 11.84
CA THR A 15 -5.87 -6.15 12.22
C THR A 15 -6.38 -5.55 13.53
N SER A 16 -5.46 -5.01 14.34
CA SER A 16 -5.79 -4.14 15.47
C SER A 16 -5.86 -2.66 15.11
N VAL A 17 -5.62 -2.31 13.85
CA VAL A 17 -5.69 -0.92 13.38
C VAL A 17 -7.15 -0.50 13.27
N GLU A 18 -7.52 0.50 14.05
CA GLU A 18 -8.86 1.06 14.07
C GLU A 18 -9.28 1.58 12.68
N TYR A 19 -10.55 1.41 12.33
CA TYR A 19 -11.05 1.80 11.00
C TYR A 19 -10.96 3.31 10.70
N TYR A 20 -10.92 4.13 11.75
CA TYR A 20 -10.78 5.58 11.69
C TYR A 20 -9.33 6.06 11.91
N SER A 21 -8.38 5.14 12.06
CA SER A 21 -6.95 5.49 12.12
C SER A 21 -6.53 6.20 10.84
N ILE A 22 -5.64 7.18 10.99
CA ILE A 22 -4.98 7.87 9.86
C ILE A 22 -4.12 6.93 9.01
N HIS A 23 -3.78 5.75 9.55
CA HIS A 23 -3.09 4.65 8.88
C HIS A 23 -4.02 3.44 8.66
N GLY A 24 -5.33 3.64 8.77
CA GLY A 24 -6.33 2.59 8.64
C GLY A 24 -6.76 2.30 7.19
N PRO A 25 -7.85 1.53 7.01
CA PRO A 25 -8.30 1.06 5.70
C PRO A 25 -8.60 2.15 4.65
N GLU A 26 -8.95 3.37 5.06
CA GLU A 26 -9.11 4.48 4.11
C GLU A 26 -7.77 4.88 3.48
N HIS A 27 -6.69 4.89 4.25
CA HIS A 27 -5.34 5.11 3.75
C HIS A 27 -4.94 3.97 2.80
N TRP A 28 -5.08 2.71 3.21
CA TRP A 28 -4.74 1.54 2.38
C TRP A 28 -5.45 1.56 1.02
N ALA A 29 -6.72 1.98 0.99
CA ALA A 29 -7.49 2.06 -0.24
C ALA A 29 -7.01 3.20 -1.17
N ARG A 30 -6.52 4.32 -0.61
CA ARG A 30 -5.88 5.40 -1.39
C ARG A 30 -4.51 4.96 -1.90
N VAL A 31 -3.71 4.27 -1.09
CA VAL A 31 -2.44 3.67 -1.53
C VAL A 31 -2.68 2.70 -2.69
N GLU A 32 -3.70 1.86 -2.63
CA GLU A 32 -4.05 0.98 -3.76
C GLU A 32 -4.36 1.78 -5.03
N ARG A 33 -5.21 2.80 -4.93
CA ARG A 33 -5.56 3.69 -6.07
C ARG A 33 -4.30 4.34 -6.65
N ASN A 34 -3.48 4.96 -5.81
CA ASN A 34 -2.28 5.69 -6.21
C ASN A 34 -1.29 4.74 -6.89
N GLY A 35 -1.07 3.56 -6.30
CA GLY A 35 -0.16 2.57 -6.83
C GLY A 35 -0.63 1.98 -8.15
N LEU A 36 -1.93 1.73 -8.32
CA LEU A 36 -2.47 1.27 -9.61
C LEU A 36 -2.29 2.30 -10.72
N TYR A 37 -2.42 3.59 -10.41
CA TYR A 37 -2.09 4.67 -11.35
C TYR A 37 -0.61 4.64 -11.74
N VAL A 38 0.29 4.59 -10.76
CA VAL A 38 1.74 4.54 -11.03
C VAL A 38 2.10 3.29 -11.83
N ALA A 39 1.55 2.12 -11.46
CA ALA A 39 1.81 0.86 -12.13
C ALA A 39 1.34 0.84 -13.60
N GLU A 40 0.21 1.49 -13.90
CA GLU A 40 -0.25 1.66 -15.28
C GLU A 40 0.75 2.47 -16.12
N LYS A 41 1.43 3.44 -15.51
CA LYS A 41 2.38 4.32 -16.21
C LYS A 41 3.79 3.74 -16.32
N THR A 42 4.19 2.88 -15.39
CA THR A 42 5.57 2.37 -15.30
C THR A 42 5.71 0.91 -15.73
N GLY A 43 4.59 0.16 -15.82
CA GLY A 43 4.63 -1.28 -16.06
C GLY A 43 4.94 -2.10 -14.81
N ALA A 44 4.83 -1.51 -13.60
CA ALA A 44 4.99 -2.23 -12.34
C ALA A 44 3.97 -3.36 -12.18
N ASN A 45 4.32 -4.38 -11.40
CA ASN A 45 3.41 -5.50 -11.11
C ASN A 45 2.26 -5.04 -10.20
N LYS A 46 1.08 -4.87 -10.79
CA LYS A 46 -0.15 -4.45 -10.10
C LYS A 46 -0.53 -5.35 -8.93
N MET A 47 -0.30 -6.66 -9.03
CA MET A 47 -0.66 -7.59 -7.94
C MET A 47 0.16 -7.30 -6.68
N ILE A 48 1.47 -7.07 -6.82
CA ILE A 48 2.35 -6.72 -5.69
C ILE A 48 1.93 -5.38 -5.09
N VAL A 49 1.63 -4.38 -5.93
CA VAL A 49 1.17 -3.06 -5.49
C VAL A 49 -0.12 -3.15 -4.68
N GLN A 50 -1.09 -3.96 -5.13
CA GLN A 50 -2.34 -4.16 -4.42
C GLN A 50 -2.15 -4.89 -3.09
N LEU A 51 -1.25 -5.89 -3.04
CA LEU A 51 -0.90 -6.54 -1.78
C LEU A 51 -0.21 -5.55 -0.82
N PHE A 52 0.79 -4.81 -1.31
CA PHE A 52 1.50 -3.80 -0.51
C PHE A 52 0.53 -2.81 0.13
N ALA A 53 -0.43 -2.28 -0.66
CA ALA A 53 -1.41 -1.34 -0.18
C ALA A 53 -2.19 -1.86 1.04
N VAL A 54 -2.52 -3.15 1.08
CA VAL A 54 -3.24 -3.77 2.20
C VAL A 54 -2.33 -4.04 3.40
N PHE A 55 -1.10 -4.48 3.18
CA PHE A 55 -0.27 -5.04 4.25
C PHE A 55 0.74 -4.07 4.88
N HIS A 56 1.18 -3.02 4.17
CA HIS A 56 2.28 -2.16 4.64
C HIS A 56 2.02 -1.53 6.03
N ASP A 57 0.77 -1.19 6.32
CA ASP A 57 0.34 -0.55 7.58
C ASP A 57 -0.65 -1.39 8.41
N CYS A 58 -0.99 -2.62 8.00
CA CYS A 58 -2.06 -3.38 8.68
C CYS A 58 -1.68 -3.95 10.05
N MET A 59 -0.39 -3.93 10.40
CA MET A 59 0.13 -4.45 11.68
C MET A 59 0.82 -3.35 12.49
N ARG A 60 0.28 -2.13 12.44
CA ARG A 60 0.67 -1.06 13.35
C ARG A 60 0.16 -1.32 14.77
N TRP A 61 0.96 -0.91 15.76
CA TRP A 61 0.58 -0.89 17.17
C TRP A 61 0.03 0.48 17.60
N ASN A 62 0.38 1.55 16.88
CA ASN A 62 -0.10 2.90 17.14
C ASN A 62 0.03 3.82 15.91
N ASP A 63 -0.55 5.01 16.00
CA ASP A 63 -0.53 6.01 14.92
C ASP A 63 0.70 6.91 14.89
N SER A 64 1.59 6.78 15.88
CA SER A 64 2.85 7.54 15.99
C SER A 64 4.00 6.80 15.31
N ILE A 65 5.23 6.96 15.82
CA ILE A 65 6.42 6.24 15.37
C ILE A 65 6.29 4.77 15.78
N ASP A 66 6.28 3.87 14.80
CA ASP A 66 6.12 2.45 15.02
C ASP A 66 7.10 1.65 14.13
N PRO A 67 8.40 1.60 14.47
CA PRO A 67 9.41 1.01 13.61
C PRO A 67 9.13 -0.48 13.35
N GLY A 68 9.25 -0.90 12.09
CA GLY A 68 9.04 -2.29 11.69
C GLY A 68 7.58 -2.72 11.50
N HIS A 69 6.61 -1.80 11.51
CA HIS A 69 5.21 -2.11 11.18
C HIS A 69 5.07 -2.79 9.81
N GLY A 70 5.78 -2.29 8.79
CA GLY A 70 5.81 -2.90 7.46
C GLY A 70 6.34 -4.34 7.46
N ARG A 71 7.38 -4.63 8.24
CA ARG A 71 7.89 -5.99 8.44
C ARG A 71 6.84 -6.89 9.09
N ARG A 72 6.16 -6.42 10.15
CA ARG A 72 5.08 -7.18 10.79
C ARG A 72 3.92 -7.46 9.82
N GLY A 73 3.60 -6.51 8.95
CA GLY A 73 2.62 -6.70 7.87
C GLY A 73 3.02 -7.79 6.88
N ALA A 74 4.28 -7.80 6.44
CA ALA A 74 4.83 -8.82 5.55
C ALA A 74 4.93 -10.21 6.20
N GLU A 75 5.30 -10.26 7.49
CA GLU A 75 5.30 -11.48 8.29
C GLU A 75 3.87 -12.04 8.43
N TYR A 76 2.87 -11.18 8.66
CA TYR A 76 1.47 -11.58 8.69
C TYR A 76 0.99 -12.14 7.34
N ALA A 77 1.31 -11.47 6.23
CA ALA A 77 1.03 -11.96 4.89
C ALA A 77 1.66 -13.35 4.65
N SER A 78 2.86 -13.60 5.17
CA SER A 78 3.54 -14.90 5.08
C SER A 78 2.76 -16.01 5.79
N GLN A 79 2.12 -15.70 6.92
CA GLN A 79 1.32 -16.67 7.68
C GLN A 79 0.05 -17.10 6.95
N ILE A 80 -0.60 -16.16 6.25
CA ILE A 80 -1.85 -16.43 5.51
C ILE A 80 -1.60 -16.79 4.03
N ARG A 81 -0.34 -16.74 3.57
CA ARG A 81 0.05 -16.92 2.16
C ARG A 81 -0.54 -18.18 1.53
N LYS A 82 -0.39 -19.33 2.20
CA LYS A 82 -0.89 -20.63 1.70
C LYS A 82 -2.41 -20.69 1.53
N GLN A 83 -3.15 -19.77 2.15
CA GLN A 83 -4.61 -19.74 2.11
C GLN A 83 -5.13 -18.74 1.06
N LEU A 84 -4.48 -17.57 0.93
CA LEU A 84 -5.05 -16.44 0.19
C LEU A 84 -4.10 -15.76 -0.81
N ILE A 85 -2.78 -15.94 -0.70
CA ILE A 85 -1.78 -15.21 -1.51
C ILE A 85 -1.02 -16.18 -2.41
N ASP A 86 -1.64 -16.47 -3.55
CA ASP A 86 -1.11 -17.34 -4.60
C ASP A 86 -0.29 -16.54 -5.63
N ILE A 87 0.96 -16.22 -5.27
CA ILE A 87 1.96 -15.57 -6.14
C ILE A 87 3.31 -16.31 -6.09
N SER A 88 4.15 -16.08 -7.10
CA SER A 88 5.47 -16.69 -7.19
C SER A 88 6.35 -16.36 -5.97
N PRO A 89 7.31 -17.22 -5.60
CA PRO A 89 8.28 -16.90 -4.53
C PRO A 89 9.00 -15.57 -4.76
N SER A 90 9.46 -15.28 -5.98
CA SER A 90 10.14 -14.03 -6.28
C SER A 90 9.25 -12.80 -6.17
N ASP A 91 7.97 -12.91 -6.55
CA ASP A 91 7.01 -11.81 -6.36
C ASP A 91 6.70 -11.59 -4.89
N PHE A 92 6.63 -12.67 -4.11
CA PHE A 92 6.43 -12.59 -2.68
C PHE A 92 7.62 -11.94 -1.98
N ASP A 93 8.86 -12.26 -2.37
CA ASP A 93 10.06 -11.64 -1.81
C ASP A 93 10.10 -10.12 -2.11
N LYS A 94 9.69 -9.72 -3.32
CA LYS A 94 9.54 -8.30 -3.69
C LYS A 94 8.46 -7.60 -2.87
N PHE A 95 7.29 -8.21 -2.74
CA PHE A 95 6.21 -7.70 -1.89
C PHE A 95 6.66 -7.53 -0.44
N TYR A 96 7.32 -8.56 0.11
CA TYR A 96 7.84 -8.56 1.48
C TYR A 96 8.82 -7.40 1.67
N TYR A 97 9.79 -7.28 0.77
CA TYR A 97 10.78 -6.20 0.79
C TYR A 97 10.13 -4.82 0.69
N ALA A 98 9.14 -4.66 -0.20
CA ALA A 98 8.42 -3.40 -0.35
C ALA A 98 7.76 -2.99 0.97
N CYS A 99 7.06 -3.90 1.65
CA CYS A 99 6.46 -3.64 2.94
C CYS A 99 7.51 -3.35 4.03
N GLU A 100 8.54 -4.20 4.16
CA GLU A 100 9.56 -4.07 5.22
C GLU A 100 10.24 -2.70 5.21
N TRP A 101 10.58 -2.18 4.03
CA TRP A 101 11.48 -1.04 3.88
C TRP A 101 10.81 0.29 3.49
N HIS A 102 9.49 0.36 3.38
CA HIS A 102 8.81 1.54 2.80
C HIS A 102 9.07 2.87 3.54
N THR A 103 9.28 2.81 4.86
CA THR A 103 9.65 3.99 5.68
C THR A 103 11.15 4.22 5.81
N ASP A 104 11.95 3.17 5.60
CA ASP A 104 13.37 3.15 5.97
C ASP A 104 14.29 3.39 4.77
N LYS A 105 13.79 3.17 3.55
CA LYS A 105 14.53 3.38 2.30
C LYS A 105 13.86 4.44 1.44
N ARG A 106 14.67 5.35 0.90
CA ARG A 106 14.18 6.39 0.00
C ARG A 106 13.92 5.86 -1.41
N THR A 107 14.90 5.23 -2.05
CA THR A 107 14.80 4.85 -3.48
C THR A 107 15.18 3.41 -3.76
N THR A 108 14.75 2.90 -4.91
CA THR A 108 15.04 1.55 -5.40
C THR A 108 15.06 1.52 -6.93
N ASP A 109 15.80 0.57 -7.50
CA ASP A 109 15.86 0.34 -8.95
C ASP A 109 14.77 -0.62 -9.45
N ASP A 110 14.08 -1.35 -8.54
CA ASP A 110 12.96 -2.21 -8.92
C ASP A 110 11.69 -1.37 -9.08
N ILE A 111 11.18 -1.32 -10.32
CA ILE A 111 10.01 -0.51 -10.69
C ILE A 111 8.74 -0.86 -9.90
N THR A 112 8.60 -2.09 -9.41
CA THR A 112 7.43 -2.50 -8.64
C THR A 112 7.53 -2.04 -7.20
N ILE A 113 8.69 -2.23 -6.58
CA ILE A 113 8.95 -1.72 -5.22
C ILE A 113 8.86 -0.18 -5.22
N ALA A 114 9.38 0.47 -6.26
CA ALA A 114 9.26 1.91 -6.46
C ALA A 114 7.80 2.37 -6.50
N ALA A 115 6.95 1.69 -7.28
CA ALA A 115 5.53 1.99 -7.38
C ALA A 115 4.79 1.83 -6.04
N CYS A 116 5.15 0.82 -5.23
CA CYS A 116 4.62 0.64 -3.89
C CYS A 116 4.95 1.85 -2.98
N TRP A 117 6.21 2.26 -2.94
CA TRP A 117 6.65 3.36 -2.06
C TRP A 117 6.11 4.71 -2.52
N ASP A 118 6.08 4.95 -3.83
CA ASP A 118 5.45 6.14 -4.40
C ASP A 118 3.96 6.20 -4.04
N ALA A 119 3.25 5.07 -4.07
CA ALA A 119 1.83 5.01 -3.76
C ALA A 119 1.49 5.47 -2.34
N ASP A 120 2.28 5.03 -1.35
CA ASP A 120 2.15 5.45 0.06
C ASP A 120 2.52 6.93 0.24
N ARG A 121 3.66 7.35 -0.33
CA ARG A 121 4.14 8.74 -0.21
C ARG A 121 3.23 9.75 -0.88
N LEU A 122 2.57 9.38 -1.97
CA LEU A 122 1.55 10.22 -2.61
C LEU A 122 0.34 10.48 -1.70
N ASP A 123 0.13 9.69 -0.64
CA ASP A 123 -0.92 9.90 0.36
C ASP A 123 -0.40 10.61 1.63
N ILE A 124 0.82 11.15 1.65
CA ILE A 124 1.41 11.78 2.85
C ILE A 124 0.67 13.06 3.29
N GLY A 125 -0.02 13.73 2.37
CA GLY A 125 -0.88 14.87 2.68
C GLY A 125 -1.94 14.58 3.74
N ARG A 126 -2.35 13.31 3.89
CA ARG A 126 -3.32 12.86 4.92
C ARG A 126 -2.88 13.21 6.35
N VAL A 127 -1.58 13.29 6.59
CA VAL A 127 -0.97 13.58 7.91
C VAL A 127 -0.38 15.00 7.99
N GLY A 128 -0.70 15.86 7.01
CA GLY A 128 -0.35 17.28 7.04
C GLY A 128 1.03 17.65 6.46
N TYR A 129 1.69 16.73 5.75
CA TYR A 129 2.91 17.06 5.00
C TYR A 129 2.60 17.44 3.54
N ILE A 130 3.44 18.28 2.96
CA ILE A 130 3.40 18.61 1.53
C ILE A 130 4.17 17.53 0.77
N LEU A 131 3.72 17.21 -0.44
CA LEU A 131 4.45 16.29 -1.31
C LEU A 131 5.82 16.87 -1.69
N ASP A 132 6.83 16.01 -1.75
CA ASP A 132 8.18 16.38 -2.16
C ASP A 132 8.69 15.34 -3.16
N ASP A 133 8.97 15.79 -4.38
CA ASP A 133 9.39 14.95 -5.50
C ASP A 133 10.75 14.29 -5.24
N TYR A 134 11.56 14.83 -4.32
CA TYR A 134 12.80 14.22 -3.85
C TYR A 134 12.62 12.84 -3.21
N PHE A 135 11.41 12.54 -2.69
CA PHE A 135 11.08 11.25 -2.11
C PHE A 135 10.38 10.30 -3.09
N MET A 136 10.11 10.73 -4.33
CA MET A 136 9.44 9.90 -5.33
C MET A 136 10.46 9.21 -6.23
N ASN A 137 10.26 7.93 -6.51
CA ASN A 137 11.09 7.15 -7.42
C ASN A 137 10.72 7.38 -8.88
N SER A 138 9.43 7.26 -9.20
CA SER A 138 8.97 7.23 -10.58
C SER A 138 8.62 8.62 -11.09
N LYS A 139 8.88 8.87 -12.36
CA LYS A 139 8.51 10.11 -13.05
C LYS A 139 7.03 10.51 -12.86
N PRO A 140 6.02 9.62 -13.01
CA PRO A 140 4.62 10.02 -12.78
C PRO A 140 4.35 10.45 -11.34
N ALA A 141 4.98 9.84 -10.34
CA ALA A 141 4.83 10.26 -8.94
C ALA A 141 5.58 11.58 -8.65
N GLN A 142 6.77 11.76 -9.23
CA GLN A 142 7.54 13.01 -9.17
C GLN A 142 6.76 14.18 -9.78
N GLU A 143 6.08 13.97 -10.91
CA GLU A 143 5.26 15.01 -11.54
C GLU A 143 4.11 15.45 -10.63
N ILE A 144 3.36 14.50 -10.05
CA ILE A 144 2.29 14.80 -9.08
C ILE A 144 2.85 15.57 -7.89
N ALA A 145 3.95 15.09 -7.30
CA ALA A 145 4.55 15.72 -6.12
C ALA A 145 5.09 17.13 -6.41
N LYS A 146 5.77 17.30 -7.55
CA LYS A 146 6.38 18.57 -7.94
C LYS A 146 5.36 19.68 -8.19
N PHE A 147 4.20 19.32 -8.74
CA PHE A 147 3.13 20.28 -9.01
C PHE A 147 2.07 20.33 -7.91
N ASP A 148 2.20 19.49 -6.88
CA ASP A 148 1.21 19.28 -5.83
C ASP A 148 -0.22 19.08 -6.39
N ASP A 149 -0.31 18.37 -7.52
CA ASP A 149 -1.55 18.16 -8.28
C ASP A 149 -2.03 16.72 -8.17
N LEU A 150 -2.91 16.47 -7.19
CA LEU A 150 -3.54 15.17 -6.97
C LEU A 150 -4.72 14.89 -7.91
N SER A 151 -5.10 15.81 -8.79
CA SER A 151 -6.25 15.63 -9.70
C SER A 151 -6.18 14.35 -10.58
N PRO A 152 -5.01 13.87 -11.04
CA PRO A 152 -4.92 12.61 -11.77
C PRO A 152 -5.31 11.39 -10.91
N LEU A 153 -5.16 11.49 -9.59
CA LEU A 153 -5.51 10.43 -8.64
C LEU A 153 -6.96 10.58 -8.18
N ASP A 154 -7.44 11.80 -7.94
CA ASP A 154 -8.77 12.05 -7.39
C ASP A 154 -9.92 11.73 -8.35
N CYS A 155 -9.65 11.69 -9.65
CA CYS A 155 -10.61 11.21 -10.64
C CYS A 155 -10.75 9.68 -10.66
N LEU A 156 -9.89 8.93 -9.96
CA LEU A 156 -9.89 7.48 -9.95
C LEU A 156 -10.73 6.90 -8.81
N LYS A 157 -11.35 5.76 -9.08
CA LYS A 157 -12.14 5.03 -8.09
C LYS A 157 -11.24 4.48 -6.98
N VAL A 158 -11.61 4.76 -5.74
CA VAL A 158 -11.06 4.12 -4.53
C VAL A 158 -11.84 2.84 -4.23
N ARG A 159 -11.17 1.80 -3.75
CA ARG A 159 -11.83 0.57 -3.31
C ARG A 159 -12.84 0.86 -2.20
N ASN A 160 -14.06 0.34 -2.35
CA ASN A 160 -15.08 0.43 -1.31
C ASN A 160 -14.89 -0.66 -0.24
N TRP A 161 -13.84 -0.51 0.57
CA TRP A 161 -13.48 -1.46 1.63
C TRP A 161 -14.59 -1.59 2.69
N LYS A 162 -15.43 -0.56 2.88
CA LYS A 162 -16.56 -0.58 3.84
C LYS A 162 -17.58 -1.69 3.53
N LYS A 163 -17.70 -2.11 2.27
CA LYS A 163 -18.53 -3.27 1.89
C LYS A 163 -17.93 -4.61 2.33
N LEU A 164 -16.59 -4.69 2.39
CA LEU A 164 -15.83 -5.89 2.74
C LEU A 164 -15.74 -6.14 4.25
N ASN A 165 -16.01 -5.10 5.05
CA ASN A 165 -16.14 -5.17 6.50
C ASN A 165 -17.51 -5.75 6.95
N ARG A 166 -18.55 -5.63 6.11
CA ARG A 166 -19.94 -6.01 6.48
C ARG A 166 -20.29 -7.48 6.26
N THR A 167 -19.39 -8.28 5.68
CA THR A 167 -19.65 -9.70 5.35
C THR A 167 -19.33 -10.68 6.48
N SER A 168 -19.21 -10.20 7.72
CA SER A 168 -19.05 -11.04 8.92
C SER A 168 -20.21 -10.85 9.90
N SER A 169 -21.45 -10.99 9.42
CA SER A 169 -22.66 -11.17 10.26
C SER A 169 -23.30 -12.50 9.93
#